data_AF-A0A2R8BRS4-F1
#
_entry.id   AF-A0A2R8BRS4-F1
#
_cell.length_a   1.000
_cell.length_b   1.000
_cell.length_c   1.000
_cell.angle_alpha   90.00
_cell.angle_beta   90.00
_cell.angle_gamma   90.00
#
_symmetry.space_group_name_H-M   'P 1'
#
loop_
_entity.id
_entity.type
_entity.pdbx_description
1 polymer ?
#
loop_
_entity_poly.entity_id
_entity_poly.type
_entity_poly.pdbx_seq_one_letter_code
_entity_poly.pdbx_strand_id
1 'polypeptide(L)' 'MKLVSRFEAASRSTAELHGLLAEAFNAFASAPRSSQERRNALASMRNIEDELAARAPGL' A
#
# COMPACT_ATOMS: atom_id res chain seq x y z
N MET A 1 3.47 -10.34 1.78
CA MET A 1 3.98 -9.11 2.46
C MET A 1 3.31 -8.90 3.81
N LYS A 2 3.94 -8.12 4.71
CA LYS A 2 3.29 -7.57 5.91
C LYS A 2 2.28 -6.49 5.49
N LEU A 3 1.11 -6.45 6.14
CA LEU A 3 0.15 -5.37 5.96
C LEU A 3 0.78 -4.03 6.37
N VAL A 4 0.64 -3.02 5.52
CA VAL A 4 0.95 -1.61 5.83
C VAL A 4 -0.33 -0.97 6.31
N SER A 5 -0.39 -0.59 7.59
CA SER A 5 -1.53 0.12 8.17
C SER A 5 -1.57 1.59 7.73
N ARG A 6 -2.71 2.26 7.94
CA ARG A 6 -2.85 3.70 7.68
C ARG A 6 -1.88 4.54 8.52
N PHE A 7 -1.64 4.15 9.77
CA PHE A 7 -0.69 4.83 10.64
C PHE A 7 0.76 4.67 10.14
N GLU A 8 1.14 3.45 9.74
CA GLU A 8 2.46 3.20 9.13
C GLU A 8 2.61 3.94 7.79
N ALA A 9 1.56 4.08 6.98
CA ALA A 9 1.61 4.87 5.75
C ALA A 9 1.79 6.37 6.05
N ALA A 10 1.02 6.92 6.98
CA ALA A 10 1.12 8.32 7.37
C ALA A 10 2.51 8.70 7.92
N SER A 11 3.23 7.77 8.55
CA SER A 11 4.58 8.01 9.07
C SER A 11 5.69 7.97 8.02
N ARG A 12 5.38 7.62 6.75
CA ARG A 12 6.38 7.47 5.67
C ARG A 12 6.46 8.73 4.82
N SER A 13 7.61 8.94 4.19
CA SER A 13 7.76 9.94 3.14
C SER A 13 6.99 9.55 1.86
N THR A 14 6.66 10.52 1.01
CA THR A 14 5.96 10.26 -0.26
C THR A 14 6.77 9.33 -1.18
N ALA A 15 8.11 9.44 -1.18
CA ALA A 15 8.97 8.54 -1.93
C ALA A 15 8.89 7.09 -1.42
N GLU A 16 8.94 6.89 -0.10
CA GLU A 16 8.75 5.56 0.51
C GLU A 16 7.37 4.98 0.20
N LEU A 17 6.32 5.81 0.20
CA LEU A 17 4.96 5.36 -0.15
C LEU A 17 4.89 4.83 -1.59
N HIS A 18 5.53 5.49 -2.55
CA HIS A 18 5.60 4.96 -3.92
C HIS A 18 6.37 3.64 -4.01
N GLY A 19 7.47 3.49 -3.25
CA GLY A 19 8.21 2.23 -3.17
C GLY A 19 7.34 1.10 -2.59
N LEU A 20 6.68 1.36 -1.47
CA LEU A 20 5.77 0.40 -0.83
C LEU A 20 4.57 0.05 -1.71
N LEU A 21 4.06 1.00 -2.50
CA LEU A 21 2.98 0.74 -3.45
C LEU A 21 3.41 -0.26 -4.53
N ALA A 22 4.61 -0.09 -5.08
CA ALA A 22 5.17 -1.02 -6.05
C ALA A 22 5.39 -2.42 -5.44
N GLU A 23 5.91 -2.51 -4.21
CA GLU A 23 6.06 -3.77 -3.48
C GLU A 23 4.71 -4.44 -3.24
N ALA A 24 3.70 -3.69 -2.81
CA ALA A 24 2.36 -4.21 -2.56
C ALA A 24 1.69 -4.73 -3.84
N PHE A 25 1.85 -3.99 -4.95
CA PHE A 25 1.36 -4.43 -6.25
C PHE A 25 2.02 -5.75 -6.69
N ASN A 26 3.35 -5.85 -6.59
CA ASN A 26 4.09 -7.07 -6.92
C ASN A 26 3.67 -8.26 -6.04
N ALA A 27 3.52 -8.03 -4.74
CA ALA A 27 3.03 -9.06 -3.81
C ALA A 27 1.60 -9.50 -4.13
N PHE A 28 0.71 -8.59 -4.52
CA PHE A 28 -0.65 -8.93 -4.93
C PHE A 28 -0.69 -9.76 -6.21
N ALA A 29 0.18 -9.44 -7.17
CA ALA A 29 0.28 -10.13 -8.46
C ALA A 29 0.83 -11.56 -8.33
N SER A 30 1.79 -11.78 -7.42
CA SER A 30 2.40 -13.09 -7.20
C SER A 30 1.63 -13.98 -6.22
N ALA A 31 0.84 -13.41 -5.31
CA ALA A 31 0.17 -14.17 -4.27
C ALA A 31 -0.94 -15.09 -4.82
N PRO A 32 -1.09 -16.32 -4.28
CA PRO A 32 -2.18 -17.20 -4.64
C PRO A 32 -3.55 -16.54 -4.44
N ARG A 33 -4.51 -16.89 -5.31
CA ARG A 33 -5.90 -16.44 -5.16
C ARG A 33 -6.44 -16.84 -3.78
N SER A 34 -7.18 -15.93 -3.16
CA SER A 34 -7.79 -16.11 -1.83
C SER A 34 -6.81 -16.29 -0.66
N SER A 35 -5.50 -16.08 -0.85
CA SER A 35 -4.51 -16.11 0.24
C SER A 35 -4.61 -14.88 1.15
N GLN A 36 -4.17 -15.04 2.41
CA GLN A 36 -4.05 -13.91 3.34
C GLN A 36 -3.03 -12.89 2.85
N GLU A 37 -1.97 -13.35 2.20
CA GLU A 37 -0.97 -12.47 1.60
C GLU A 37 -1.59 -11.55 0.55
N ARG A 38 -2.44 -12.09 -0.33
CA ARG A 38 -3.13 -11.30 -1.35
C ARG A 38 -4.09 -10.28 -0.73
N ARG A 39 -4.78 -10.64 0.36
CA ARG A 39 -5.62 -9.71 1.13
C ARG A 39 -4.80 -8.60 1.79
N ASN A 40 -3.67 -8.95 2.39
CA ASN A 40 -2.76 -7.97 3.00
C ASN A 40 -2.22 -7.00 1.95
N ALA A 41 -1.80 -7.50 0.79
CA ALA A 41 -1.28 -6.68 -0.29
C ALA A 41 -2.32 -5.69 -0.81
N LEU A 42 -3.56 -6.15 -1.03
CA LEU A 42 -4.66 -5.29 -1.46
C LEU A 42 -4.98 -4.20 -0.42
N ALA A 43 -5.04 -4.57 0.87
CA ALA A 43 -5.29 -3.61 1.94
C ALA A 43 -4.14 -2.60 2.11
N SER A 44 -2.88 -3.03 1.96
CA SER A 44 -1.72 -2.14 1.94
C SER A 44 -1.82 -1.12 0.80
N MET A 45 -2.13 -1.58 -0.43
CA MET A 45 -2.31 -0.69 -1.58
C MET A 45 -3.35 0.40 -1.28
N ARG A 46 -4.52 0.01 -0.75
CA ARG A 46 -5.58 0.96 -0.40
C ARG A 46 -5.12 2.01 0.63
N ASN A 47 -4.46 1.56 1.70
CA ASN A 47 -3.97 2.47 2.74
C ASN A 47 -2.92 3.46 2.20
N ILE A 48 -2.05 3.00 1.30
CA ILE A 48 -1.00 3.82 0.70
C ILE A 48 -1.59 4.82 -0.31
N GLU A 49 -2.51 4.37 -1.16
CA GLU A 49 -3.21 5.23 -2.14
C GLU A 49 -4.03 6.32 -1.44
N ASP A 50 -4.76 5.98 -0.37
CA ASP A 50 -5.53 6.94 0.43
C ASP A 50 -4.61 8.01 1.04
N GLU A 51 -3.43 7.64 1.53
CA GLU A 51 -2.45 8.58 2.09
C GLU A 51 -1.81 9.46 1.01
N LEU A 52 -1.43 8.88 -0.14
CA LEU A 52 -0.92 9.65 -1.28
C LEU A 52 -1.95 10.66 -1.79
N ALA A 53 -3.22 10.26 -1.88
CA ALA A 53 -4.31 11.14 -2.26
C ALA A 53 -4.54 12.26 -1.24
N ALA A 54 -4.44 11.98 0.06
CA ALA A 54 -4.55 12.99 1.11
C ALA A 54 -3.42 14.04 1.07
N ARG A 55 -2.24 13.67 0.53
CA ARG A 55 -1.09 14.56 0.37
C ARG A 55 -1.08 15.34 -0.93
N ALA A 56 -1.82 14.88 -1.94
CA ALA A 56 -1.92 15.60 -3.19
C ALA A 56 -2.57 16.97 -2.90
N PRO A 57 -1.94 18.09 -3.27
CA PRO A 57 -2.60 19.39 -3.15
C PRO A 57 -3.91 19.32 -3.94
N GLY A 58 -5.02 19.69 -3.30
CA GLY A 58 -6.36 19.59 -3.88
C GLY A 58 -6.38 20.16 -5.30
N LEU A 59 -6.78 19.31 -6.26
CA LEU A 59 -7.03 19.71 -7.65
C LEU A 59 -8.16 20.75 -7.72
#